data_AF-D6K9L9-F1
#
_entry.id   AF-D6K9L9-F1
#
_cell.length_a   1.000
_cell.length_b   1.000
_cell.length_c   1.000
_cell.angle_alpha   90.00
_cell.angle_beta   90.00
_cell.angle_gamma   90.00
#
_symmetry.space_group_name_H-M   'P 1'
#
loop_
_entity.id
_entity.type
_entity.pdbx_description
1 polymer ?
#
loop_
_entity_poly.entity_id
_entity_poly.type
_entity_poly.pdbx_seq_one_letter_code
_entity_poly.pdbx_strand_id
1 'polypeptide(L)'
;MFGIVRPCSHRLGEHLKAQWMAHLCGLCLALRGDHGQFARVVTNYDGLLISVLTEAQTAGDGGKSGKSGGRRTAGPCPLRGMRTASVARGEGARLAAAVSLVLASAKVRDHVADGDGLLARRPVALAARRVADSWGRAGARTGADVGFDTAVLVD
;
A
#
# COMPACT_ATOMS: atom_id res chain seq x y z
N MET A 1 -2.66 3.04 -9.23
CA MET A 1 -2.46 3.80 -7.98
C MET A 1 -3.67 4.66 -7.74
N PHE A 2 -4.10 4.77 -6.50
CA PHE A 2 -5.23 5.61 -6.06
C PHE A 2 -4.86 6.36 -4.76
N GLY A 3 -5.77 7.15 -4.23
CA GLY A 3 -5.55 8.00 -3.05
C GLY A 3 -5.54 9.49 -3.38
N ILE A 4 -5.77 10.31 -2.37
CA ILE A 4 -6.00 11.74 -2.52
C ILE A 4 -4.70 12.53 -2.31
N VAL A 5 -3.87 12.13 -1.34
CA VAL A 5 -2.68 12.89 -0.94
C VAL A 5 -1.51 12.65 -1.89
N ARG A 6 -1.51 13.38 -3.00
CA ARG A 6 -0.41 13.40 -3.97
C ARG A 6 0.50 14.61 -3.70
N PRO A 7 1.82 14.41 -3.52
CA PRO A 7 2.73 15.52 -3.33
C PRO A 7 2.89 16.29 -4.64
N CYS A 8 2.95 17.62 -4.54
CA CYS A 8 3.32 18.46 -5.66
C CYS A 8 4.84 18.33 -5.90
N SER A 9 5.23 17.63 -6.97
CA SER A 9 6.64 17.37 -7.30
C SER A 9 7.47 18.65 -7.49
N HIS A 10 6.85 19.76 -7.87
CA HIS A 10 7.51 21.05 -8.05
C HIS A 10 7.89 21.73 -6.73
N ARG A 11 7.17 21.41 -5.64
CA ARG A 11 7.40 21.98 -4.31
C ARG A 11 8.17 21.03 -3.39
N LEU A 12 8.32 19.77 -3.81
CA LEU A 12 9.00 18.74 -3.05
C LEU A 12 10.49 18.77 -3.38
N GLY A 13 11.31 19.29 -2.47
CA GLY A 13 12.77 19.25 -2.61
C GLY A 13 13.30 17.82 -2.77
N GLU A 14 14.52 17.68 -3.29
CA GLU A 14 15.11 16.37 -3.65
C GLU A 14 15.11 15.38 -2.50
N HIS A 15 15.42 15.85 -1.28
CA HIS A 15 15.42 15.01 -0.08
C HIS A 15 14.03 14.40 0.18
N LEU A 16 12.99 15.22 0.24
CA LEU A 16 11.62 14.76 0.49
C LEU A 16 11.10 13.87 -0.64
N LYS A 17 11.51 14.15 -1.89
CA LYS A 17 11.19 13.28 -3.03
C LYS A 17 11.85 11.90 -2.90
N ALA A 18 13.10 11.84 -2.44
CA ALA A 18 13.77 10.58 -2.17
C ALA A 18 13.09 9.79 -1.04
N GLN A 19 12.69 10.46 0.05
CA GLN A 19 11.92 9.85 1.14
C GLN A 19 10.59 9.30 0.66
N TRP A 20 9.82 10.12 -0.07
CA TRP A 20 8.55 9.72 -0.66
C TRP A 20 8.70 8.47 -1.54
N MET A 21 9.71 8.45 -2.42
CA MET A 21 10.00 7.29 -3.26
C MET A 21 10.41 6.06 -2.45
N ALA A 22 11.14 6.22 -1.34
CA ALA A 22 11.52 5.12 -0.47
C ALA A 22 10.28 4.43 0.14
N HIS A 23 9.30 5.19 0.64
CA HIS A 23 8.05 4.66 1.18
C HIS A 23 7.14 4.08 0.10
N LEU A 24 7.00 4.75 -1.05
CA LEU A 24 6.23 4.24 -2.19
C LEU A 24 6.76 2.87 -2.64
N CYS A 25 8.07 2.78 -2.82
CA CYS A 25 8.71 1.54 -3.24
C CYS A 25 8.61 0.47 -2.15
N GLY A 26 8.70 0.86 -0.87
CA GLY A 26 8.49 -0.03 0.28
C GLY A 26 7.11 -0.67 0.25
N LEU A 27 6.05 0.15 0.10
CA LEU A 27 4.67 -0.33 -0.05
C LEU A 27 4.50 -1.25 -1.25
N CYS A 28 4.99 -0.85 -2.42
CA CYS A 28 4.91 -1.65 -3.65
C CYS A 28 5.62 -3.01 -3.51
N LEU A 29 6.71 -3.07 -2.73
CA LEU A 29 7.42 -4.32 -2.45
C LEU A 29 6.74 -5.16 -1.37
N ALA A 30 6.10 -4.54 -0.36
CA ALA A 30 5.27 -5.24 0.62
C ALA A 30 4.06 -5.89 -0.06
N LEU A 31 3.35 -5.14 -0.91
CA LEU A 31 2.26 -5.66 -1.75
C LEU A 31 2.72 -6.85 -2.60
N ARG A 32 3.88 -6.73 -3.28
CA ARG A 32 4.41 -7.84 -4.07
C ARG A 32 4.76 -9.06 -3.21
N GLY A 33 5.45 -8.83 -2.10
CA GLY A 33 5.99 -9.89 -1.24
C GLY A 33 4.88 -10.73 -0.62
N ASP A 34 3.88 -10.06 -0.07
CA ASP A 34 2.86 -10.72 0.76
C ASP A 34 1.63 -11.14 -0.08
N HIS A 35 1.42 -10.51 -1.25
CA HIS A 35 0.19 -10.64 -2.02
C HIS A 35 0.38 -10.86 -3.54
N GLY A 36 1.63 -10.99 -4.00
CA GLY A 36 1.97 -11.30 -5.38
C GLY A 36 2.09 -10.09 -6.30
N GLN A 37 2.61 -10.30 -7.52
CA GLN A 37 2.95 -9.22 -8.46
C GLN A 37 1.78 -8.28 -8.78
N PHE A 38 0.59 -8.83 -9.01
CA PHE A 38 -0.57 -8.03 -9.38
C PHE A 38 -1.06 -7.12 -8.25
N ALA A 39 -0.77 -7.43 -6.98
CA ALA A 39 -1.14 -6.56 -5.86
C ALA A 39 -0.45 -5.18 -5.94
N ARG A 40 0.61 -5.02 -6.75
CA ARG A 40 1.24 -3.70 -6.95
C ARG A 40 0.29 -2.65 -7.54
N VAL A 41 -0.73 -3.06 -8.29
CA VAL A 41 -1.67 -2.12 -8.92
C VAL A 41 -2.48 -1.35 -7.88
N VAL A 42 -2.67 -1.93 -6.69
CA VAL A 42 -3.40 -1.34 -5.57
C VAL A 42 -2.53 -0.44 -4.68
N THR A 43 -1.33 -0.06 -5.12
CA THR A 43 -0.51 0.91 -4.38
C THR A 43 -1.30 2.21 -4.16
N ASN A 44 -1.49 2.60 -2.90
CA ASN A 44 -2.28 3.75 -2.48
C ASN A 44 -1.37 4.88 -1.97
N TYR A 45 -1.54 6.10 -2.48
CA TYR A 45 -0.82 7.30 -2.03
C TYR A 45 -1.05 7.59 -0.54
N ASP A 46 -2.29 7.43 -0.05
CA ASP A 46 -2.61 7.70 1.35
C ASP A 46 -1.94 6.67 2.28
N GLY A 47 -1.74 5.44 1.78
CA GLY A 47 -0.97 4.40 2.48
C GLY A 47 0.50 4.76 2.70
N LEU A 48 1.09 5.64 1.86
CA LEU A 48 2.46 6.11 2.09
C LEU A 48 2.54 6.95 3.37
N LEU A 49 1.52 7.77 3.66
CA LEU A 49 1.48 8.56 4.89
C LEU A 49 1.46 7.66 6.12
N ILE A 50 0.69 6.57 6.09
CA ILE A 50 0.69 5.59 7.18
C ILE A 50 2.11 5.04 7.39
N SER A 51 2.79 4.62 6.31
CA SER A 51 4.17 4.13 6.42
C SER A 51 5.14 5.18 6.96
N VAL A 52 5.00 6.45 6.58
CA VAL A 52 5.83 7.56 7.07
C VAL A 52 5.56 7.84 8.54
N LEU A 53 4.29 7.92 8.95
CA LEU A 53 3.88 8.19 10.32
C LEU A 53 4.28 7.05 11.26
N THR A 54 4.18 5.80 10.82
CA THR A 54 4.68 4.66 11.59
C THR A 54 6.20 4.75 11.76
N GLU A 55 6.96 5.02 10.68
CA GLU A 55 8.42 5.19 10.78
C GLU A 55 8.78 6.31 11.77
N ALA A 56 8.13 7.47 11.69
CA ALA A 56 8.37 8.61 12.57
C ALA A 56 8.07 8.31 14.05
N GLN A 57 6.95 7.64 14.35
CA GLN A 57 6.58 7.27 15.72
C GLN A 57 7.55 6.24 16.30
N THR A 58 7.94 5.23 15.52
CA THR A 58 8.90 4.21 16.00
C THR A 58 10.30 4.77 16.25
N ALA A 59 10.72 5.81 15.52
CA ALA A 59 11.97 6.50 15.76
C ALA A 59 11.95 7.35 17.05
N GLY A 60 10.78 7.90 17.42
CA GLY A 60 10.58 8.71 18.62
C GLY A 60 10.64 7.93 19.94
N ASP A 61 10.28 6.64 19.94
CA ASP A 61 10.24 5.78 21.13
C ASP A 61 11.63 5.28 21.61
N GLY A 62 12.71 5.91 21.13
CA GLY A 62 14.09 5.62 21.55
C GLY A 62 14.56 4.20 21.24
N GLY A 63 13.97 3.53 20.24
CA GLY A 63 14.30 2.15 19.88
C GLY A 63 13.93 1.10 20.94
N LYS A 64 13.11 1.45 21.94
CA LYS A 64 12.68 0.55 23.03
C LYS A 64 11.78 -0.59 22.55
N SER A 65 11.03 -0.35 21.47
CA SER A 65 10.40 -1.41 20.68
C SER A 65 11.46 -2.00 19.74
N GLY A 66 12.03 -3.16 20.08
CA GLY A 66 13.03 -3.87 19.26
C GLY A 66 12.54 -4.31 17.86
N LYS A 67 11.42 -3.80 17.37
CA LYS A 67 10.86 -4.01 16.04
C LYS A 67 11.06 -2.76 15.19
N SER A 68 12.29 -2.53 14.76
CA SER A 68 12.64 -1.36 13.95
C SER A 68 11.95 -1.41 12.58
N GLY A 69 11.21 -0.34 12.26
CA GLY A 69 10.97 0.07 10.88
C GLY A 69 12.33 0.34 10.24
N GLY A 70 12.86 -0.66 9.52
CA GLY A 70 14.17 -0.60 8.91
C GLY A 70 14.08 -0.21 7.44
N ARG A 71 15.13 0.42 6.91
CA ARG A 71 15.27 0.51 5.46
C ARG A 71 15.98 -0.73 4.93
N ARG A 72 15.60 -1.18 3.75
CA ARG A 72 16.34 -2.21 3.01
C ARG A 72 16.77 -1.67 1.66
N THR A 73 17.87 -2.20 1.13
CA THR A 73 18.20 -1.98 -0.29
C THR A 73 17.26 -2.82 -1.15
N ALA A 74 16.47 -2.14 -1.99
CA ALA A 74 15.69 -2.74 -3.04
C ALA A 74 16.55 -2.93 -4.29
N GLY A 75 16.38 -4.07 -4.95
CA GLY A 75 17.01 -4.36 -6.25
C GLY A 75 16.55 -3.42 -7.37
N PRO A 76 17.09 -3.59 -8.58
CA PRO A 76 16.69 -2.85 -9.79
C PRO A 76 15.17 -2.86 -10.02
N CYS A 77 14.61 -1.73 -10.44
CA CYS A 77 13.19 -1.62 -10.78
C CYS A 77 13.00 -0.79 -12.06
N PRO A 78 12.17 -1.23 -13.03
CA PRO A 78 11.88 -0.46 -14.23
C PRO A 78 11.36 0.95 -13.94
N LEU A 79 10.50 1.11 -12.93
CA LEU A 79 9.96 2.42 -12.49
C LEU A 79 11.03 3.36 -11.89
N ARG A 80 12.24 2.86 -11.64
CA ARG A 80 13.41 3.63 -11.18
C ARG A 80 14.52 3.73 -12.23
N GLY A 81 14.26 3.32 -13.48
CA GLY A 81 15.27 3.22 -14.52
C GLY A 81 16.31 2.14 -14.20
N MET A 82 15.85 0.99 -13.68
CA MET A 82 16.70 -0.14 -13.27
C MET A 82 17.71 0.16 -12.15
N ARG A 83 17.51 1.25 -11.39
CA ARG A 83 18.35 1.59 -10.23
C ARG A 83 17.86 0.95 -8.93
N THR A 84 18.82 0.62 -8.06
CA THR A 84 18.58 0.24 -6.66
C THR A 84 18.17 1.47 -5.84
N ALA A 85 17.51 1.25 -4.70
CA ALA A 85 17.16 2.32 -3.78
C ALA A 85 17.04 1.79 -2.35
N SER A 86 17.34 2.64 -1.37
CA SER A 86 16.95 2.40 0.03
C SER A 86 15.44 2.62 0.16
N VAL A 87 14.71 1.61 0.62
CA VAL A 87 13.24 1.61 0.70
C VAL A 87 12.77 1.24 2.11
N ALA A 88 11.61 1.77 2.50
CA ALA A 88 10.99 1.43 3.77
C ALA A 88 10.66 -0.08 3.84
N ARG A 89 10.90 -0.70 4.99
CA ARG A 89 10.55 -2.09 5.32
C ARG A 89 10.05 -2.12 6.76
N GLY A 90 9.15 -3.06 7.04
CA GLY A 90 8.68 -3.34 8.39
C GLY A 90 7.18 -3.18 8.50
N GLU A 91 6.70 -3.08 9.74
CA GLU A 91 5.27 -3.09 10.06
C GLU A 91 4.53 -1.92 9.39
N GLY A 92 5.12 -0.72 9.30
CA GLY A 92 4.48 0.42 8.60
C GLY A 92 4.20 0.17 7.12
N ALA A 93 5.12 -0.49 6.41
CA ALA A 93 4.91 -0.84 4.99
C ALA A 93 3.89 -1.99 4.82
N ARG A 94 3.86 -2.95 5.76
CA ARG A 94 2.86 -4.04 5.78
C ARG A 94 1.47 -3.53 6.12
N LEU A 95 1.36 -2.62 7.10
CA LEU A 95 0.11 -1.95 7.46
C LEU A 95 -0.42 -1.15 6.28
N ALA A 96 0.43 -0.35 5.62
CA ALA A 96 0.06 0.37 4.41
C ALA A 96 -0.42 -0.57 3.29
N ALA A 97 0.18 -1.75 3.13
CA ALA A 97 -0.25 -2.76 2.17
C ALA A 97 -1.62 -3.38 2.51
N ALA A 98 -1.84 -3.70 3.79
CA ALA A 98 -3.12 -4.19 4.29
C ALA A 98 -4.26 -3.19 4.02
N VAL A 99 -4.06 -1.94 4.44
CA VAL A 99 -5.01 -0.84 4.21
C VAL A 99 -5.27 -0.64 2.72
N SER A 100 -4.21 -0.63 1.89
CA SER A 100 -4.33 -0.49 0.43
C SER A 100 -5.20 -1.58 -0.20
N LEU A 101 -5.05 -2.84 0.24
CA LEU A 101 -5.83 -3.96 -0.27
C LEU A 101 -7.30 -3.88 0.11
N VAL A 102 -7.59 -3.55 1.38
CA VAL A 102 -8.97 -3.44 1.87
C VAL A 102 -9.69 -2.28 1.18
N LEU A 103 -9.06 -1.11 1.06
CA LEU A 103 -9.62 0.03 0.35
C LEU A 103 -9.79 -0.24 -1.15
N ALA A 104 -8.86 -0.96 -1.78
CA ALA A 104 -9.00 -1.37 -3.17
C ALA A 104 -10.15 -2.36 -3.37
N SER A 105 -10.34 -3.29 -2.44
CA SER A 105 -11.49 -4.20 -2.42
C SER A 105 -12.81 -3.42 -2.33
N ALA A 106 -12.92 -2.51 -1.37
CA ALA A 106 -14.10 -1.66 -1.20
C ALA A 106 -14.38 -0.84 -2.47
N LYS A 107 -13.36 -0.17 -3.01
CA LYS A 107 -13.45 0.61 -4.25
C LYS A 107 -13.92 -0.22 -5.45
N VAL A 108 -13.43 -1.44 -5.61
CA VAL A 108 -13.88 -2.30 -6.72
C VAL A 108 -15.32 -2.76 -6.52
N ARG A 109 -15.72 -3.08 -5.28
CA ARG A 109 -17.11 -3.46 -4.98
C ARG A 109 -18.07 -2.31 -5.27
N ASP A 110 -17.69 -1.09 -4.92
CA ASP A 110 -18.42 0.14 -5.19
C ASP A 110 -18.65 0.33 -6.70
N HIS A 111 -17.58 0.35 -7.50
CA HIS A 111 -17.68 0.43 -8.96
C HIS A 111 -18.50 -0.70 -9.59
N VAL A 112 -18.51 -1.89 -8.99
CA VAL A 112 -19.34 -3.01 -9.43
C VAL A 112 -20.82 -2.82 -9.06
N ALA A 113 -21.11 -2.25 -7.89
CA ALA A 113 -22.46 -1.94 -7.45
C ALA A 113 -23.06 -0.82 -8.31
N ASP A 114 -22.27 0.20 -8.62
CA ASP A 114 -22.65 1.31 -9.50
C ASP A 114 -22.76 0.90 -10.97
N GLY A 115 -22.13 -0.23 -11.34
CA GLY A 115 -22.17 -0.73 -12.71
C GLY A 115 -21.30 0.08 -13.67
N ASP A 116 -20.17 0.61 -13.21
CA ASP A 116 -19.35 1.52 -13.99
C ASP A 116 -18.72 0.87 -15.24
N GLY A 117 -19.03 1.42 -16.41
CA GLY A 117 -18.39 1.06 -17.68
C GLY A 117 -18.47 -0.44 -17.99
N LEU A 118 -17.32 -1.11 -18.10
CA LEU A 118 -17.26 -2.55 -18.37
C LEU A 118 -17.81 -3.41 -17.21
N LEU A 119 -17.90 -2.86 -16.00
CA LEU A 119 -18.44 -3.55 -14.83
C LEU A 119 -19.97 -3.69 -14.87
N ALA A 120 -20.67 -2.98 -15.76
CA ALA A 120 -22.06 -3.27 -16.10
C ALA A 120 -22.23 -4.69 -16.70
N ARG A 121 -21.17 -5.26 -17.28
CA ARG A 121 -21.20 -6.59 -17.90
C ARG A 121 -21.02 -7.68 -16.84
N ARG A 122 -22.04 -8.53 -16.69
CA ARG A 122 -22.07 -9.66 -15.73
C ARG A 122 -20.77 -10.47 -15.59
N PRO A 123 -20.11 -10.95 -16.66
CA PRO A 123 -18.89 -11.75 -16.52
C PRO A 123 -17.72 -10.92 -15.93
N VAL A 124 -17.61 -9.64 -16.33
CA VAL A 124 -16.58 -8.73 -15.85
C VAL A 124 -16.83 -8.40 -14.37
N ALA A 125 -18.08 -8.08 -14.01
CA ALA A 125 -18.48 -7.82 -12.63
C ALA A 125 -18.18 -9.00 -11.69
N LEU A 126 -18.43 -10.23 -12.15
CA LEU A 126 -18.13 -11.43 -11.37
C LEU A 126 -16.62 -11.61 -11.14
N ALA A 127 -15.80 -11.40 -12.19
CA ALA A 127 -14.35 -11.46 -12.06
C ALA A 127 -13.85 -10.37 -11.10
N ALA A 128 -14.34 -9.14 -11.24
CA ALA A 128 -14.01 -8.02 -10.36
C ALA A 128 -14.36 -8.30 -8.90
N ARG A 129 -15.55 -8.86 -8.62
CA ARG A 129 -15.94 -9.28 -7.26
C ARG A 129 -14.99 -10.29 -6.66
N ARG A 130 -14.59 -11.32 -7.41
CA ARG A 130 -13.62 -12.33 -6.93
C ARG A 130 -12.26 -11.72 -6.60
N VAL A 131 -11.80 -10.77 -7.40
CA VAL A 131 -10.55 -10.05 -7.14
C VAL A 131 -10.70 -9.20 -5.88
N ALA A 132 -11.78 -8.44 -5.74
CA ALA A 132 -12.08 -7.66 -4.55
C ALA A 132 -12.11 -8.54 -3.29
N ASP A 133 -12.84 -9.65 -3.31
CA ASP A 133 -12.91 -10.58 -2.17
C ASP A 133 -11.53 -11.16 -1.80
N SER A 134 -10.70 -11.47 -2.79
CA SER A 134 -9.34 -11.93 -2.57
C SER A 134 -8.50 -10.86 -1.88
N TRP A 135 -8.57 -9.61 -2.35
CA TRP A 135 -7.87 -8.48 -1.76
C TRP A 135 -8.38 -8.15 -0.36
N GLY A 136 -9.70 -8.15 -0.13
CA GLY A 136 -10.29 -7.93 1.19
C GLY A 136 -9.81 -8.96 2.21
N ARG A 137 -9.84 -10.25 1.86
CA ARG A 137 -9.32 -11.32 2.73
C ARG A 137 -7.82 -11.20 2.96
N ALA A 138 -7.06 -10.86 1.92
CA ALA A 138 -5.61 -10.69 2.02
C ALA A 138 -5.23 -9.51 2.91
N GLY A 139 -5.91 -8.38 2.75
CA GLY A 139 -5.72 -7.20 3.57
C GLY A 139 -6.10 -7.43 5.03
N ALA A 140 -7.23 -8.09 5.31
CA ALA A 140 -7.65 -8.43 6.67
C ALA A 140 -6.65 -9.34 7.39
N ARG A 141 -6.09 -10.35 6.69
CA ARG A 141 -5.05 -11.22 7.26
C ARG A 141 -3.79 -10.42 7.60
N THR A 142 -3.27 -9.63 6.66
CA THR A 142 -2.06 -8.82 6.94
C THR A 142 -2.32 -7.77 8.02
N GLY A 143 -3.53 -7.19 8.08
CA GLY A 143 -3.95 -6.29 9.14
C GLY A 143 -3.87 -6.96 10.51
N ALA A 144 -4.48 -8.13 10.66
CA ALA A 144 -4.41 -8.92 11.89
C ALA A 144 -2.97 -9.27 12.29
N ASP A 145 -2.12 -9.65 11.32
CA ASP A 145 -0.70 -9.94 11.56
C ASP A 145 0.11 -8.74 12.09
N VAL A 146 -0.33 -7.51 11.79
CA VAL A 146 0.28 -6.27 12.29
C VAL A 146 -0.51 -5.64 13.44
N GLY A 147 -1.51 -6.34 13.98
CA GLY A 147 -2.32 -5.89 15.12
C GLY A 147 -3.32 -4.78 14.77
N PHE A 148 -3.75 -4.69 13.51
CA PHE A 148 -4.72 -3.70 13.05
C PHE A 148 -6.00 -4.37 12.53
N ASP A 149 -7.13 -4.06 13.16
CA ASP A 149 -8.44 -4.48 12.66
C ASP A 149 -8.85 -3.62 11.45
N THR A 150 -8.90 -4.23 10.28
CA THR A 150 -9.26 -3.52 9.05
C THR A 150 -10.77 -3.32 8.86
N ALA A 151 -11.63 -3.93 9.69
CA ALA A 151 -13.08 -3.77 9.59
C ALA A 151 -13.50 -2.30 9.75
N VAL A 152 -12.82 -1.56 10.64
CA VAL A 152 -13.04 -0.12 10.90
C VAL A 152 -12.86 0.79 9.69
N LEU A 153 -12.31 0.28 8.57
CA LEU A 153 -12.12 1.05 7.34
C LEU A 153 -13.26 0.89 6.34
N VAL A 154 -14.14 -0.08 6.54
CA VAL A 154 -15.19 -0.48 5.58
C VAL A 154 -16.59 -0.51 6.18
N ASP A 155 -16.71 -0.36 7.50
CA ASP A 155 -17.96 -0.05 8.21
C ASP A 155 -18.26 1.46 8.15
#